data_AF-A0A9P6X0T5-F1
#
_entry.id   AF-A0A9P6X0T5-F1
#
_cell.length_a   1.000
_cell.length_b   1.000
_cell.length_c   1.000
_cell.angle_alpha   90.00
_cell.angle_beta   90.00
_cell.angle_gamma   90.00
#
_symmetry.space_group_name_H-M   'P 1'
#
loop_
_entity.id
_entity.type
_entity.pdbx_description
1 polymer ?
#
loop_
_entity_poly.entity_id
_entity_poly.type
_entity_poly.pdbx_seq_one_letter_code
_entity_poly.pdbx_strand_id
1 'polypeptide(L)'
;MHKIIPLPVPDGACILCGQSDSIDHFLFRCPHKLPFWSSIWNRYFHRSFDTYRLTQALFYLNLPARKLLWMPAPSVILGAALVTLWKAHWRLVFDNVPFCLAPTLIAAEKLITHFVNEQVSGQGNSAFAIPHVIFDM
;
A
#
# COMPACT_ATOMS: atom_id res chain seq x y z
N MET A 1 16.65 8.55 -25.85
CA MET A 1 15.39 7.80 -25.67
C MET A 1 14.30 8.79 -25.32
N HIS A 2 13.42 9.09 -26.27
CA HIS A 2 12.36 10.06 -26.10
C HIS A 2 11.29 9.48 -25.16
N LYS A 3 11.16 10.06 -23.96
CA LYS A 3 10.03 9.77 -23.07
C LYS A 3 8.76 10.23 -23.80
N ILE A 4 7.95 9.25 -24.20
CA ILE A 4 6.60 9.49 -24.69
C ILE A 4 5.84 10.03 -23.48
N ILE A 5 5.62 11.34 -23.47
CA ILE A 5 4.61 11.95 -22.62
C ILE A 5 3.31 11.22 -23.00
N PRO A 6 2.64 10.51 -22.09
CA PRO A 6 1.36 9.90 -22.43
C PRO A 6 0.47 11.00 -22.99
N LEU A 7 -0.14 10.73 -24.15
CA LEU A 7 -1.20 11.58 -24.66
C LEU A 7 -2.17 11.86 -23.50
N PRO A 8 -2.61 13.12 -23.32
CA PRO A 8 -3.47 13.49 -22.21
C PRO A 8 -4.63 12.51 -22.17
N VAL A 9 -4.81 11.85 -21.02
CA VAL A 9 -5.94 10.94 -20.78
C VAL A 9 -7.18 11.76 -21.13
N PRO A 10 -7.91 11.42 -22.22
CA PRO A 10 -9.04 12.21 -22.60
C PRO A 10 -10.06 12.09 -21.46
N ASP A 11 -10.49 13.23 -20.92
CA ASP A 11 -11.75 13.37 -20.19
C ASP A 11 -11.79 12.90 -18.73
N GLY A 12 -10.65 12.68 -18.07
CA GLY A 12 -10.65 12.36 -16.63
C GLY A 12 -11.36 11.04 -16.32
N ALA A 13 -11.39 10.12 -17.28
CA ALA A 13 -11.93 8.78 -17.12
C ALA A 13 -10.84 7.78 -16.68
N CYS A 14 -11.21 6.83 -15.84
CA CYS A 14 -10.35 5.78 -15.35
C CYS A 14 -10.00 4.83 -16.50
N ILE A 15 -8.70 4.71 -16.83
CA ILE A 15 -8.20 3.82 -17.89
C ILE A 15 -8.57 2.34 -17.70
N LEU A 16 -8.94 1.91 -16.48
CA LEU A 16 -9.30 0.53 -16.20
C LEU A 16 -10.78 0.21 -16.50
N CYS A 17 -11.70 1.16 -16.27
CA CYS A 17 -13.14 0.88 -16.34
C CYS A 17 -13.97 1.94 -17.08
N GLY A 18 -13.35 3.02 -17.56
CA GLY A 18 -13.99 4.09 -18.33
C GLY A 18 -14.88 5.04 -17.52
N GLN A 19 -15.00 4.88 -16.20
CA GLN A 19 -15.79 5.77 -15.33
C GLN A 19 -15.02 7.04 -14.99
N SER A 20 -15.71 8.11 -14.55
CA SER A 20 -15.05 9.33 -14.06
C SER A 20 -14.08 9.02 -12.91
N ASP A 21 -12.87 9.56 -13.00
CA ASP A 21 -11.76 9.29 -12.10
C ASP A 21 -11.69 10.36 -10.99
N SER A 22 -12.46 10.17 -9.92
CA SER A 22 -12.28 10.91 -8.67
C SER A 22 -11.06 10.37 -7.89
N ILE A 23 -10.57 11.10 -6.88
CA ILE A 23 -9.41 10.67 -6.06
C ILE A 23 -9.66 9.28 -5.43
N ASP A 24 -10.86 9.06 -4.92
CA ASP A 24 -11.31 7.81 -4.34
C ASP A 24 -11.51 6.69 -5.38
N HIS A 25 -11.97 7.02 -6.60
CA HIS A 25 -11.98 6.07 -7.72
C HIS A 25 -10.58 5.62 -8.12
N PHE A 26 -9.70 6.61 -8.28
CA PHE A 26 -8.31 6.44 -8.62
C PHE A 26 -7.57 5.58 -7.61
N LEU A 27 -7.85 5.74 -6.31
CA LEU A 27 -7.18 4.96 -5.26
C LEU A 27 -7.79 3.57 -5.05
N PHE A 28 -9.12 3.45 -5.00
CA PHE A 28 -9.73 2.18 -4.60
C PHE A 28 -11.13 1.87 -5.15
N ARG A 29 -11.99 2.84 -5.49
CA ARG A 29 -13.37 2.55 -5.91
C ARG A 29 -13.50 1.95 -7.31
N CYS A 30 -12.44 2.00 -8.13
CA CYS A 30 -12.42 1.29 -9.41
C CYS A 30 -12.72 -0.22 -9.22
N PRO A 31 -13.66 -0.81 -9.99
CA PRO A 31 -14.05 -2.22 -9.83
C PRO A 31 -12.90 -3.20 -10.09
N HIS A 32 -11.86 -2.80 -10.83
CA HIS A 32 -10.65 -3.61 -11.01
C HIS A 32 -9.71 -3.55 -9.80
N LYS A 33 -9.74 -2.45 -9.02
CA LYS A 33 -8.90 -2.23 -7.83
C LYS A 33 -9.56 -2.74 -6.55
N LEU A 34 -10.89 -2.74 -6.47
CA LEU A 34 -11.63 -3.21 -5.29
C LEU A 34 -11.29 -4.64 -4.85
N PRO A 35 -11.19 -5.64 -5.76
CA PRO A 35 -10.81 -7.00 -5.38
C PRO A 35 -9.44 -7.07 -4.71
N PHE A 36 -8.47 -6.27 -5.19
CA PHE A 36 -7.15 -6.20 -4.58
C PHE A 36 -7.23 -5.71 -3.13
N TRP A 37 -7.95 -4.60 -2.90
CA TRP A 37 -8.15 -4.07 -1.56
C TRP A 37 -8.90 -5.03 -0.64
N SER A 38 -9.95 -5.68 -1.15
CA SER A 38 -10.72 -6.69 -0.40
C SER A 38 -9.84 -7.87 0.01
N SER A 39 -9.01 -8.40 -0.90
CA SER A 39 -8.11 -9.52 -0.61
C SER A 39 -7.06 -9.16 0.45
N ILE A 40 -6.40 -8.00 0.34
CA ILE A 40 -5.45 -7.53 1.36
C ILE A 40 -6.18 -7.33 2.69
N TRP A 41 -7.31 -6.64 2.68
CA TRP A 41 -8.02 -6.30 3.90
C TRP A 41 -8.47 -7.54 4.69
N ASN A 42 -9.14 -8.48 4.01
CA ASN A 42 -9.66 -9.69 4.64
C ASN A 42 -8.54 -10.62 5.13
N ARG A 43 -7.34 -10.51 4.57
CA ARG A 43 -6.17 -11.27 5.02
C ARG A 43 -5.64 -10.72 6.35
N TYR A 44 -5.47 -9.41 6.46
CA TYR A 44 -4.71 -8.80 7.55
C TYR A 44 -5.52 -8.17 8.68
N PHE A 45 -6.78 -7.81 8.44
CA PHE A 45 -7.58 -7.06 9.41
C PHE A 45 -8.73 -7.88 9.98
N HIS A 46 -9.09 -7.58 11.23
CA HIS A 46 -10.11 -8.35 11.94
C HIS A 46 -11.52 -8.12 11.41
N ARG A 47 -11.83 -6.88 11.03
CA ARG A 47 -13.15 -6.52 10.50
C ARG A 47 -13.19 -6.79 9.00
N SER A 48 -14.33 -7.26 8.49
CA SER A 48 -14.55 -7.46 7.06
C SER A 48 -14.32 -6.19 6.24
N PHE A 49 -13.90 -6.39 4.99
CA PHE A 49 -13.70 -5.30 4.03
C PHE A 49 -14.97 -4.49 3.81
N ASP A 50 -14.79 -3.17 3.79
CA ASP A 50 -15.81 -2.21 3.41
C ASP A 50 -15.10 -0.93 2.92
N THR A 51 -15.68 -0.29 1.90
CA THR A 51 -15.10 0.90 1.27
C THR A 51 -15.06 2.11 2.20
N TYR A 52 -16.02 2.23 3.14
CA TYR A 52 -15.98 3.29 4.14
C TYR A 52 -14.79 3.07 5.10
N ARG A 53 -14.56 1.85 5.57
CA ARG A 53 -13.37 1.53 6.40
C ARG A 53 -12.06 1.80 5.68
N LEU A 54 -11.98 1.46 4.39
CA LEU A 54 -10.79 1.77 3.60
C LEU A 54 -10.59 3.28 3.45
N THR A 55 -11.67 4.04 3.25
CA THR A 55 -11.63 5.51 3.23
C THR A 55 -11.11 6.08 4.55
N GLN A 56 -11.63 5.58 5.68
CA GLN A 56 -11.17 5.96 7.02
C GLN A 56 -9.67 5.68 7.21
N ALA A 57 -9.19 4.52 6.73
CA ALA A 57 -7.80 4.14 6.86
C ALA A 57 -6.85 4.98 5.95
N LEU A 58 -7.25 5.25 4.70
CA LEU A 58 -6.39 5.93 3.72
C LEU A 58 -6.37 7.45 3.86
N PHE A 59 -7.50 8.08 4.17
CA PHE A 59 -7.60 9.56 4.20
C PHE A 59 -7.54 10.14 5.62
N TYR A 60 -7.99 9.38 6.62
CA TYR A 60 -8.07 9.85 8.00
C TYR A 60 -7.09 9.13 8.93
N LEU A 61 -6.27 8.22 8.40
CA LEU A 61 -5.30 7.41 9.16
C LEU A 61 -5.94 6.67 10.34
N ASN A 62 -7.23 6.36 10.25
CA ASN A 62 -7.95 5.62 11.26
C ASN A 62 -7.72 4.12 11.04
N LEU A 63 -6.60 3.63 11.57
CA LEU A 63 -6.03 2.34 11.22
C LEU A 63 -6.82 1.17 11.84
N PRO A 64 -7.14 0.12 11.05
CA PRO A 64 -7.89 -1.03 11.54
C PRO A 64 -7.05 -1.92 12.46
N ALA A 65 -7.72 -2.63 13.36
CA ALA A 65 -7.10 -3.68 14.17
C ALA A 65 -6.66 -4.87 13.30
N ARG A 66 -5.42 -5.32 13.54
CA ARG A 66 -4.85 -6.52 12.90
C ARG A 66 -5.62 -7.77 13.33
N LYS A 67 -5.69 -8.75 12.43
CA LYS A 67 -6.32 -10.05 12.70
C LYS A 67 -5.57 -10.84 13.76
N LEU A 68 -4.23 -10.79 13.72
CA LEU A 68 -3.34 -11.43 14.70
C LEU A 68 -2.24 -10.44 15.11
N LEU A 69 -1.79 -10.52 16.36
CA LEU A 69 -0.83 -9.56 16.93
C LEU A 69 0.54 -9.57 16.24
N TRP A 70 0.96 -10.73 15.74
CA TRP A 70 2.22 -10.89 15.00
C TRP A 70 2.17 -10.38 13.57
N MET A 71 1.00 -10.01 13.06
CA MET A 71 0.90 -9.45 11.71
C MET A 71 1.57 -8.07 11.64
N PRO A 72 2.05 -7.67 10.44
CA PRO A 72 2.69 -6.37 10.24
C PRO A 72 1.78 -5.21 10.67
N ALA A 73 2.37 -4.07 11.03
CA ALA A 73 1.60 -2.88 11.42
C ALA A 73 0.62 -2.47 10.30
N PRO A 74 -0.61 -2.00 10.63
CA PRO A 74 -1.60 -1.62 9.61
C PRO A 74 -1.09 -0.59 8.60
N SER A 75 -0.27 0.36 9.04
CA SER A 75 0.36 1.36 8.17
C SER A 75 1.30 0.73 7.14
N VAL A 76 2.08 -0.29 7.53
CA VAL A 76 2.96 -1.04 6.62
C VAL A 76 2.14 -1.79 5.57
N ILE A 77 1.07 -2.45 5.99
CA ILE A 77 0.18 -3.21 5.09
C ILE A 77 -0.48 -2.27 4.07
N LEU A 78 -1.12 -1.19 4.55
CA LEU A 78 -1.84 -0.24 3.70
C LEU A 78 -0.87 0.52 2.79
N GLY A 79 0.28 0.93 3.29
CA GLY A 79 1.31 1.61 2.52
C GLY A 79 1.88 0.73 1.41
N ALA A 80 2.25 -0.52 1.72
CA ALA A 80 2.73 -1.48 0.73
C ALA A 80 1.67 -1.81 -0.32
N ALA A 81 0.41 -2.00 0.11
CA ALA A 81 -0.71 -2.23 -0.79
C ALA A 81 -0.90 -1.04 -1.74
N LEU A 82 -0.90 0.18 -1.21
CA LEU A 82 -1.03 1.41 -1.97
C LEU A 82 0.10 1.57 -2.99
N VAL A 83 1.36 1.43 -2.57
CA VAL A 83 2.54 1.51 -3.46
C VAL A 83 2.48 0.46 -4.57
N THR A 84 2.06 -0.76 -4.25
CA THR A 84 1.98 -1.83 -5.23
C THR A 84 0.89 -1.58 -6.27
N LEU A 85 -0.30 -1.17 -5.81
CA LEU A 85 -1.40 -0.81 -6.68
C LEU A 85 -1.06 0.40 -7.56
N TRP A 86 -0.36 1.37 -6.99
CA TRP A 86 0.16 2.55 -7.69
C TRP A 86 1.11 2.15 -8.82
N LYS A 87 2.12 1.33 -8.52
CA LYS A 87 3.06 0.80 -9.53
C LYS A 87 2.33 0.05 -10.63
N ALA A 88 1.35 -0.80 -10.30
CA ALA A 88 0.58 -1.53 -11.29
C ALA A 88 -0.25 -0.60 -12.20
N HIS A 89 -0.87 0.43 -11.63
CA HIS A 89 -1.61 1.44 -12.39
C HIS A 89 -0.70 2.21 -13.36
N TRP A 90 0.46 2.69 -12.91
CA TRP A 90 1.36 3.45 -13.77
C TRP A 90 2.07 2.61 -14.83
N ARG A 91 2.29 1.32 -14.58
CA ARG A 91 2.73 0.39 -15.64
C ARG A 91 1.71 0.24 -16.75
N LEU A 92 0.41 0.32 -16.44
CA LEU A 92 -0.62 0.37 -17.47
C LEU A 92 -0.53 1.68 -18.27
N VAL A 93 -0.42 2.82 -17.58
CA VAL A 93 -0.42 4.14 -18.23
C VAL A 93 0.83 4.38 -19.09
N PHE A 94 2.02 4.02 -18.60
CA PHE A 94 3.29 4.33 -19.27
C PHE A 94 3.81 3.18 -20.13
N ASP A 95 3.61 1.94 -19.70
CA ASP A 95 4.20 0.77 -20.35
C ASP A 95 3.16 -0.11 -21.06
N ASN A 96 1.88 0.29 -21.08
CA ASN A 96 0.76 -0.49 -21.61
C ASN A 96 0.66 -1.91 -21.03
N VAL A 97 1.15 -2.14 -19.81
CA VAL A 97 1.07 -3.45 -19.15
C VAL A 97 -0.32 -3.59 -18.50
N PRO A 98 -1.12 -4.61 -18.86
CA PRO A 98 -2.44 -4.82 -18.28
C PRO A 98 -2.40 -4.97 -16.75
N PHE A 99 -3.41 -4.43 -16.09
CA PHE A 99 -3.60 -4.65 -14.66
C PHE A 99 -4.05 -6.08 -14.38
N CYS A 100 -3.28 -6.82 -13.59
CA CYS A 100 -3.56 -8.22 -13.25
C CYS A 100 -3.59 -8.40 -11.72
N LEU A 101 -4.75 -8.80 -11.18
CA LEU A 101 -4.98 -8.92 -9.73
C LEU A 101 -3.97 -9.85 -9.03
N ALA A 102 -3.77 -11.07 -9.52
CA ALA A 102 -2.94 -12.06 -8.84
C ALA A 102 -1.44 -11.65 -8.75
N PRO A 103 -0.78 -11.21 -9.84
CA PRO A 103 0.57 -10.67 -9.75
C PRO A 103 0.69 -9.47 -8.80
N THR A 104 -0.30 -8.57 -8.81
CA THR A 104 -0.31 -7.39 -7.92
C THR A 104 -0.43 -7.80 -6.45
N LEU A 105 -1.25 -8.80 -6.12
CA LEU A 105 -1.32 -9.35 -4.76
C LEU A 105 0.02 -9.97 -4.32
N ILE A 106 0.64 -10.79 -5.18
CA ILE A 106 1.96 -11.39 -4.88
C ILE A 106 3.01 -10.30 -4.64
N ALA A 107 3.01 -9.24 -5.45
CA ALA A 107 3.92 -8.11 -5.28
C ALA A 107 3.69 -7.38 -3.95
N ALA A 108 2.43 -7.19 -3.53
CA ALA A 108 2.09 -6.53 -2.27
C ALA A 108 2.58 -7.36 -1.08
N GLU A 109 2.37 -8.66 -1.08
CA GLU A 109 2.84 -9.59 -0.05
C GLU A 109 4.37 -9.55 0.10
N LYS A 110 5.09 -9.56 -1.03
CA LYS A 110 6.55 -9.42 -1.03
C LYS A 110 7.00 -8.09 -0.43
N LEU A 111 6.33 -7.00 -0.80
CA LEU A 111 6.66 -5.67 -0.29
C LEU A 111 6.36 -5.51 1.21
N ILE A 112 5.24 -6.06 1.68
CA ILE A 112 4.90 -6.11 3.11
C ILE A 112 6.00 -6.85 3.88
N THR A 113 6.41 -8.02 3.39
CA THR A 113 7.47 -8.82 4.01
C THR A 113 8.80 -8.06 4.05
N HIS A 114 9.14 -7.37 2.95
CA HIS A 114 10.34 -6.54 2.89
C HIS A 114 10.37 -5.45 3.96
N PHE A 115 9.29 -4.66 4.07
CA PHE A 115 9.21 -3.59 5.07
C PHE A 115 9.27 -4.13 6.50
N VAL A 116 8.70 -5.30 6.77
CA VAL A 116 8.83 -5.95 8.09
C VAL A 116 10.29 -6.28 8.39
N ASN A 117 11.02 -6.84 7.43
CA ASN A 117 12.42 -7.20 7.61
C ASN A 117 13.33 -5.99 7.82
N GLU A 118 13.06 -4.88 7.14
CA GLU A 118 13.79 -3.61 7.33
C GLU A 118 13.57 -3.03 8.74
N GLN A 119 12.33 -3.10 9.25
CA GLN A 119 12.01 -2.65 10.62
C GLN A 119 12.73 -3.49 11.68
N VAL A 120 12.77 -4.81 11.51
CA VAL A 120 13.51 -5.71 12.40
C VAL A 120 15.01 -5.43 12.35
N SER A 121 15.56 -5.22 11.15
CA SER A 121 16.99 -4.92 10.98
C SER A 121 17.38 -3.57 11.57
N GLY A 122 16.51 -2.56 11.49
CA GLY A 122 16.72 -1.24 12.08
C GLY A 122 16.60 -1.20 13.61
N GLN A 123 15.89 -2.15 14.22
CA GLN A 123 15.81 -2.30 15.68
C GLN A 123 16.98 -3.12 16.27
N GLY A 124 17.79 -3.77 15.44
CA GLY A 124 18.85 -4.69 15.86
C GLY A 124 20.14 -4.06 16.41
N ASN A 125 20.28 -2.73 16.48
CA ASN A 125 21.53 -2.06 16.89
C ASN A 125 21.33 -0.84 17.82
N SER A 126 20.57 -0.98 18.91
CA SER A 126 20.61 -0.03 20.03
C SER A 126 20.93 -0.74 21.35
N ALA A 127 22.11 -1.37 21.40
CA ALA A 127 22.75 -1.84 22.62
C ALA A 127 24.17 -1.28 22.72
N PHE A 128 24.33 0.02 22.56
CA PHE A 128 25.48 0.70 23.15
C PHE A 128 25.06 1.21 24.52
N ALA A 129 25.43 0.44 25.55
CA ALA A 129 25.40 0.91 26.91
C ALA A 129 26.21 2.21 26.99
N ILE A 130 25.56 3.30 27.40
CA ILE A 130 26.24 4.54 27.74
C ILE A 130 27.09 4.21 28.99
N PRO A 131 28.43 4.33 28.96
CA PRO A 131 29.18 4.24 30.19
C PRO A 131 28.84 5.48 31.02
N HIS A 132 28.25 5.27 32.19
CA HIS A 132 28.08 6.30 33.20
C HIS A 132 29.47 6.88 33.53
N VAL A 133 29.72 8.13 33.12
CA VAL A 133 30.84 8.91 33.65
C VAL A 133 30.39 9.43 35.01
N ILE A 134 30.93 8.83 36.07
CA ILE A 134 30.84 9.36 37.44
C ILE A 134 31.74 10.60 37.47
N PHE A 135 31.15 11.76 37.73
CA PHE A 135 31.88 12.96 38.13
C PHE A 135 32.01 12.90 39.65
N ASP A 136 33.19 12.53 40.15
CA ASP A 136 33.56 12.83 41.53
C ASP A 136 33.99 14.29 41.64
N MET A 137 33.56 14.91 42.74
CA MET A 137 33.63 16.32 43.09
C MET A 137 35.03 16.74 43.57
#